data_AF-A0A1W9TQ38-F1
#
_entry.id   AF-A0A1W9TQ38-F1
#
_cell.length_a   1.000
_cell.length_b   1.000
_cell.length_c   1.000
_cell.angle_alpha   90.00
_cell.angle_beta   90.00
_cell.angle_gamma   90.00
#
_symmetry.space_group_name_H-M   'P 1'
#
loop_
_entity.id
_entity.type
_entity.pdbx_description
1 polymer ?
#
loop_
_entity_poly.entity_id
_entity_poly.type
_entity_poly.pdbx_seq_one_letter_code
_entity_poly.pdbx_strand_id
1 'polypeptide(L)'
;MTFPLFVPECHMEITKKIFSAKRFSVDIKNEESTLPKDKTSLYVERNRKYSIADITIESFGTDLFDLLSQKIHELCAEKTATIYVKVPASAPIPIDLEEKLSKLGLFFSGFMPETPDKWCLYYTYFNFQKFDFSKIKLFDEMAKTLLYHKI
;
A
#
# COMPACT_ATOMS: atom_id res chain seq x y z
N MET A 1 24.05 -6.42 -3.93
CA MET A 1 23.31 -5.83 -5.06
C MET A 1 22.15 -5.08 -4.46
N THR A 2 22.01 -3.80 -4.79
CA THR A 2 21.00 -2.90 -4.20
C THR A 2 19.83 -2.80 -5.17
N PHE A 3 18.60 -2.87 -4.70
CA PHE A 3 17.40 -2.70 -5.53
C PHE A 3 16.70 -1.38 -5.18
N PRO A 4 16.07 -0.70 -6.16
CA PRO A 4 15.35 0.54 -5.90
C PRO A 4 14.01 0.25 -5.23
N LEU A 5 13.66 1.06 -4.23
CA LEU A 5 12.37 1.06 -3.56
C LEU A 5 11.79 2.47 -3.59
N PHE A 6 10.76 2.67 -4.42
CA PHE A 6 10.08 3.94 -4.58
C PHE A 6 8.95 4.07 -3.56
N VAL A 7 9.00 5.10 -2.74
CA VAL A 7 8.04 5.34 -1.65
C VAL A 7 7.59 6.81 -1.63
N PRO A 8 6.35 7.10 -1.21
CA PRO A 8 5.92 8.47 -0.97
C PRO A 8 6.83 9.17 0.03
N GLU A 9 6.98 10.50 -0.10
CA GLU A 9 7.84 11.29 0.80
C GLU A 9 7.49 11.07 2.27
N CYS A 10 6.19 11.03 2.59
CA CYS A 10 5.69 10.81 3.95
C CYS A 10 6.11 9.46 4.56
N HIS A 11 6.42 8.46 3.72
CA HIS A 11 6.82 7.13 4.16
C HIS A 11 8.35 6.95 4.18
N MET A 12 9.14 7.92 3.75
CA MET A 12 10.61 7.79 3.69
C MET A 12 11.24 7.50 5.05
N GLU A 13 10.87 8.26 6.08
CA GLU A 13 11.37 8.10 7.45
C GLU A 13 11.14 6.68 7.98
N ILE A 14 9.91 6.18 7.84
CA ILE A 14 9.55 4.86 8.34
C ILE A 14 10.18 3.74 7.51
N THR A 15 10.29 3.92 6.19
CA THR A 15 10.99 3.01 5.29
C THR A 15 12.45 2.86 5.72
N LYS A 16 13.15 3.98 5.92
CA LYS A 16 14.55 3.96 6.38
C LYS A 16 14.70 3.18 7.68
N LYS A 17 13.83 3.43 8.67
CA LYS A 17 13.86 2.72 9.96
C LYS A 17 13.60 1.21 9.83
N ILE A 18 12.64 0.80 9.00
CA ILE A 18 12.31 -0.62 8.78
C ILE A 18 13.48 -1.35 8.12
N PHE A 19 14.07 -0.75 7.07
CA PHE A 19 15.11 -1.39 6.29
C PHE A 19 16.51 -1.22 6.90
N SER A 20 16.75 -0.22 7.75
CA SER A 20 18.03 -0.06 8.47
C SER A 20 18.28 -1.16 9.51
N ALA A 21 17.20 -1.75 10.06
CA ALA A 21 17.30 -2.81 11.06
C ALA A 21 17.69 -4.18 10.47
N LYS A 22 17.69 -4.33 9.13
CA LYS A 22 17.92 -5.60 8.44
C LYS A 22 19.03 -5.47 7.39
N ARG A 23 19.69 -6.59 7.07
CA ARG A 23 20.77 -6.70 6.07
C ARG A 23 20.30 -6.50 4.61
N PHE A 24 19.21 -5.78 4.37
CA PHE A 24 18.71 -5.54 3.02
C PHE A 24 19.45 -4.35 2.41
N SER A 25 20.05 -4.56 1.24
CA SER A 25 20.62 -3.48 0.44
C SER A 25 19.50 -2.85 -0.39
N VAL A 26 18.87 -1.79 0.12
CA VAL A 26 17.76 -1.08 -0.55
C VAL A 26 18.17 0.36 -0.86
N ASP A 27 17.89 0.81 -2.07
CA ASP A 27 18.04 2.20 -2.50
C ASP A 27 16.67 2.87 -2.44
N ILE A 28 16.41 3.62 -1.35
CA ILE A 28 15.12 4.24 -1.10
C ILE A 28 15.03 5.54 -1.90
N LYS A 29 14.03 5.62 -2.78
CA LYS A 29 13.79 6.74 -3.67
C LYS A 29 12.40 7.31 -3.45
N ASN A 30 12.26 8.62 -3.63
CA ASN A 30 10.97 9.33 -3.62
C ASN A 30 10.67 9.94 -5.00
N GLU A 31 11.19 9.34 -6.07
CA GLU A 31 10.90 9.80 -7.42
C GLU A 31 9.41 9.57 -7.72
N GLU A 32 8.71 10.65 -7.98
CA GLU A 32 7.33 10.64 -8.42
C GLU A 32 7.26 10.73 -9.94
N SER A 33 6.22 10.14 -10.51
CA SER A 33 5.96 10.18 -11.93
C SER A 33 4.52 10.59 -12.20
N THR A 34 4.33 11.30 -13.31
CA THR A 34 2.99 11.45 -13.87
C THR A 34 2.51 10.10 -14.36
N LEU A 35 1.25 9.75 -14.05
CA LEU A 35 0.65 8.53 -14.56
C LEU A 35 0.79 8.45 -16.09
N PRO A 36 1.25 7.31 -16.64
CA PRO A 36 1.29 7.14 -18.08
C PRO A 36 -0.14 7.18 -18.63
N LYS A 37 -0.31 7.66 -19.87
CA LYS A 37 -1.62 7.77 -20.54
C LYS A 37 -2.27 6.42 -20.87
N ASP A 38 -1.60 5.33 -20.53
CA ASP A 38 -2.10 3.97 -20.70
C ASP A 38 -3.15 3.63 -19.63
N LYS A 39 -3.79 2.46 -19.79
CA LYS A 39 -4.73 1.93 -18.80
C LYS A 39 -3.99 1.19 -17.69
N THR A 40 -4.54 1.28 -16.49
CA THR A 40 -4.05 0.55 -15.32
C THR A 40 -4.30 -0.94 -15.52
N SER A 41 -3.26 -1.77 -15.29
CA SER A 41 -3.43 -3.22 -15.16
C SER A 41 -3.45 -3.57 -13.67
N LEU A 42 -4.50 -4.27 -13.26
CA LEU A 42 -4.59 -4.85 -11.92
C LEU A 42 -5.34 -6.18 -11.98
N TYR A 43 -5.09 -7.03 -10.99
CA TYR A 43 -5.87 -8.24 -10.76
C TYR A 43 -6.42 -8.26 -9.34
N VAL A 44 -7.52 -9.00 -9.15
CA VAL A 44 -8.22 -9.11 -7.87
C VAL A 44 -8.36 -10.58 -7.49
N GLU A 45 -7.68 -10.98 -6.42
CA GLU A 45 -7.85 -12.29 -5.79
C GLU A 45 -8.84 -12.20 -4.64
N ARG A 46 -9.77 -13.15 -4.56
CA ARG A 46 -10.81 -13.15 -3.53
C ARG A 46 -10.68 -14.39 -2.66
N ASN A 47 -10.65 -14.18 -1.36
CA ASN A 47 -10.73 -15.24 -0.37
C ASN A 47 -12.03 -15.13 0.42
N ARG A 48 -13.09 -15.74 -0.13
CA ARG A 48 -14.44 -15.73 0.47
C ARG A 48 -14.49 -16.38 1.85
N LYS A 49 -13.61 -17.35 2.13
CA LYS A 49 -13.56 -18.03 3.43
C LYS A 49 -13.22 -17.07 4.57
N TYR A 50 -12.36 -16.08 4.30
CA TYR A 50 -11.92 -15.11 5.29
C TYR A 50 -12.51 -13.71 5.06
N SER A 51 -13.41 -13.54 4.08
CA SER A 51 -13.92 -12.24 3.65
C SER A 51 -12.81 -11.23 3.33
N ILE A 52 -11.76 -11.70 2.65
CA ILE A 52 -10.60 -10.91 2.24
C ILE A 52 -10.54 -10.83 0.71
N ALA A 53 -10.07 -9.70 0.19
CA ALA A 53 -9.64 -9.58 -1.19
C ALA A 53 -8.28 -8.88 -1.29
N ASP A 54 -7.47 -9.30 -2.25
CA ASP A 54 -6.20 -8.66 -2.60
C ASP A 54 -6.35 -8.05 -4.00
N ILE A 55 -6.09 -6.75 -4.12
CA ILE A 55 -5.94 -6.03 -5.38
C ILE A 55 -4.44 -5.83 -5.59
N THR A 56 -3.90 -6.37 -6.68
CA THR A 56 -2.50 -6.16 -7.05
C THR A 56 -2.43 -5.31 -8.29
N ILE A 57 -1.73 -4.17 -8.21
CA ILE A 57 -1.49 -3.29 -9.34
C ILE A 57 -0.23 -3.78 -10.06
N GLU A 58 -0.33 -4.07 -11.35
CA GLU A 58 0.80 -4.51 -12.17
C GLU A 58 1.42 -3.33 -12.92
N SER A 59 0.59 -2.39 -13.39
CA SER A 59 1.03 -1.18 -14.08
C SER A 59 0.10 -0.01 -13.80
N PHE A 60 0.68 1.17 -13.65
CA PHE A 60 -0.07 2.41 -13.46
C PHE A 60 -0.63 2.91 -14.78
N GLY A 61 -1.81 3.54 -14.73
CA GLY A 61 -2.43 4.26 -15.83
C GLY A 61 -3.25 5.44 -15.33
N THR A 62 -3.71 6.32 -16.21
CA THR A 62 -4.45 7.54 -15.81
C THR A 62 -5.76 7.27 -15.07
N ASP A 63 -6.32 6.07 -15.24
CA ASP A 63 -7.57 5.61 -14.63
C ASP A 63 -7.38 4.91 -13.27
N LEU A 64 -6.15 4.84 -12.74
CA LEU A 64 -5.81 4.06 -11.54
C LEU A 64 -6.77 4.27 -10.37
N PHE A 65 -7.00 5.52 -9.98
CA PHE A 65 -7.76 5.84 -8.78
C PHE A 65 -9.26 5.63 -8.97
N ASP A 66 -9.78 5.92 -10.17
CA ASP A 66 -11.18 5.66 -10.51
C ASP A 66 -11.45 4.15 -10.55
N LEU A 67 -10.53 3.38 -11.15
CA LEU A 67 -10.61 1.93 -11.20
C LEU A 67 -10.51 1.31 -9.80
N LEU A 68 -9.60 1.78 -8.95
CA LEU A 68 -9.50 1.34 -7.56
C LEU A 68 -10.79 1.63 -6.77
N SER A 69 -11.33 2.85 -6.90
CA SER A 69 -12.60 3.23 -6.27
C SER A 69 -13.73 2.29 -6.68
N GLN A 70 -13.84 2.01 -7.99
CA GLN A 70 -14.82 1.07 -8.52
C GLN A 70 -14.64 -0.34 -7.94
N LYS A 71 -13.41 -0.86 -7.92
CA LYS A 71 -13.12 -2.22 -7.41
C LYS A 71 -13.37 -2.34 -5.92
N ILE A 72 -13.01 -1.33 -5.13
CA ILE A 72 -13.31 -1.29 -3.70
C ILE A 72 -14.83 -1.31 -3.49
N HIS A 73 -15.58 -0.49 -4.23
CA HIS A 73 -17.04 -0.46 -4.13
C HIS A 73 -17.69 -1.81 -4.48
N GLU A 74 -17.25 -2.45 -5.57
CA GLU A 74 -17.69 -3.80 -5.97
C GLU A 74 -17.43 -4.83 -4.84
N LEU A 75 -16.22 -4.85 -4.28
CA LEU A 75 -15.85 -5.77 -3.21
C LEU A 75 -16.62 -5.49 -1.90
N CYS A 76 -16.91 -4.23 -1.61
CA CYS A 76 -17.74 -3.84 -0.47
C CYS A 76 -19.18 -4.34 -0.62
N ALA A 77 -19.75 -4.24 -1.82
CA ALA A 77 -21.08 -4.78 -2.12
C ALA A 77 -21.12 -6.31 -1.99
N GLU A 78 -20.01 -6.99 -2.28
CA GLU A 78 -19.82 -8.43 -2.08
C GLU A 78 -19.59 -8.83 -0.60
N LYS A 79 -19.66 -7.88 0.35
CA LYS A 79 -19.41 -8.10 1.79
C LYS A 79 -17.99 -8.59 2.11
N THR A 80 -17.02 -8.22 1.28
CA THR A 80 -15.60 -8.34 1.65
C THR A 80 -15.34 -7.46 2.86
N ALA A 81 -14.73 -7.99 3.93
CA ALA A 81 -14.48 -7.28 5.18
C ALA A 81 -13.15 -6.53 5.15
N THR A 82 -12.12 -7.09 4.52
CA THR A 82 -10.79 -6.47 4.41
C THR A 82 -10.31 -6.55 2.97
N ILE A 83 -9.87 -5.41 2.44
CA ILE A 83 -9.32 -5.30 1.09
C ILE A 83 -7.87 -4.83 1.23
N TYR A 84 -6.96 -5.60 0.66
CA TYR A 84 -5.56 -5.24 0.58
C TYR A 84 -5.24 -4.73 -0.82
N VAL A 85 -4.43 -3.67 -0.90
CA VAL A 85 -3.96 -3.10 -2.17
C VAL A 85 -2.44 -3.15 -2.18
N LYS A 86 -1.89 -3.89 -3.14
CA LYS A 86 -0.45 -4.02 -3.38
C LYS A 86 -0.07 -3.05 -4.49
N VAL A 87 0.71 -2.03 -4.14
CA VAL A 87 1.23 -1.03 -5.08
C VAL A 87 2.69 -1.38 -5.38
N PRO A 88 3.08 -1.59 -6.64
CA PRO A 88 4.45 -1.94 -6.98
C PRO A 88 5.38 -0.77 -6.64
N ALA A 89 6.49 -1.06 -5.95
CA ALA A 89 7.46 -0.07 -5.49
C ALA A 89 8.81 -0.20 -6.21
N SER A 90 8.85 -0.92 -7.35
CA SER A 90 10.05 -1.11 -8.17
C SER A 90 10.22 -0.06 -9.28
N ALA A 91 9.26 0.87 -9.42
CA ALA A 91 9.27 1.96 -10.38
C ALA A 91 8.72 3.24 -9.72
N PRO A 92 9.00 4.43 -10.29
CA PRO A 92 8.45 5.69 -9.80
C PRO A 92 6.94 5.62 -9.56
N ILE A 93 6.52 6.14 -8.42
CA ILE A 93 5.12 6.08 -7.98
C ILE A 93 4.34 7.29 -8.50
N PRO A 94 3.00 7.19 -8.64
CA PRO A 94 2.18 8.32 -9.04
C PRO A 94 2.32 9.53 -8.10
N ILE A 95 2.33 10.73 -8.67
CA ILE A 95 2.15 11.96 -7.88
C ILE A 95 0.83 11.89 -7.10
N ASP A 96 0.88 12.33 -5.84
CA ASP A 96 -0.25 12.31 -4.90
C ASP A 96 -0.79 10.90 -4.57
N LEU A 97 0.00 9.83 -4.77
CA LEU A 97 -0.42 8.45 -4.48
C LEU A 97 -1.02 8.33 -3.08
N GLU A 98 -0.31 8.81 -2.06
CA GLU A 98 -0.76 8.70 -0.67
C GLU A 98 -2.07 9.45 -0.43
N GLU A 99 -2.15 10.71 -0.88
CA GLU A 99 -3.35 11.54 -0.69
C GLU A 99 -4.57 10.88 -1.33
N LYS A 100 -4.41 10.35 -2.55
CA LYS A 100 -5.51 9.73 -3.29
C LYS A 100 -5.92 8.38 -2.72
N LEU A 101 -4.98 7.56 -2.24
CA LEU A 101 -5.31 6.31 -1.56
C LEU A 101 -6.01 6.58 -0.21
N SER A 102 -5.51 7.55 0.57
CA SER A 102 -6.14 7.97 1.83
C SER A 102 -7.57 8.49 1.63
N LYS A 103 -7.83 9.26 0.57
CA LYS A 103 -9.19 9.69 0.17
C LYS A 103 -10.13 8.51 -0.16
N LEU A 104 -9.60 7.38 -0.61
CA LEU A 104 -10.38 6.14 -0.82
C LEU A 104 -10.57 5.33 0.48
N GLY A 105 -10.04 5.81 1.61
CA GLY A 105 -10.10 5.14 2.91
C GLY A 105 -9.06 4.03 3.09
N LEU A 106 -8.07 3.95 2.19
CA LEU A 106 -6.92 3.06 2.33
C LEU A 106 -5.88 3.71 3.25
N PHE A 107 -5.26 2.93 4.12
CA PHE A 107 -4.12 3.40 4.92
C PHE A 107 -2.91 2.50 4.69
N PHE A 108 -1.72 3.09 4.78
CA PHE A 108 -0.47 2.35 4.67
C PHE A 108 -0.32 1.34 5.82
N SER A 109 -0.06 0.08 5.48
CA SER A 109 0.01 -1.03 6.41
C SER A 109 1.36 -1.77 6.40
N GLY A 110 2.26 -1.39 5.49
CA GLY A 110 3.64 -1.87 5.49
C GLY A 110 4.17 -2.19 4.09
N PHE A 111 5.19 -3.04 4.06
CA PHE A 111 5.83 -3.50 2.83
C PHE A 111 5.61 -5.00 2.68
N MET A 112 5.33 -5.45 1.46
CA MET A 112 5.25 -6.88 1.12
C MET A 112 6.34 -7.24 0.11
N PRO A 113 7.20 -8.23 0.38
CA PRO A 113 8.09 -8.76 -0.64
C PRO A 113 7.31 -9.61 -1.65
N GLU A 114 7.49 -9.36 -2.95
CA GLU A 114 7.05 -10.25 -4.03
C GLU A 114 8.17 -11.23 -4.41
N THR A 115 9.39 -10.71 -4.52
CA THR A 115 10.64 -11.45 -4.71
C THR A 115 11.72 -10.86 -3.79
N PRO A 116 12.93 -11.43 -3.69
CA PRO A 116 13.99 -10.85 -2.87
C PRO A 116 14.33 -9.38 -3.20
N ASP A 117 14.11 -8.97 -4.45
CA ASP A 117 14.46 -7.68 -5.03
C ASP A 117 13.25 -6.84 -5.48
N LYS A 118 12.03 -7.38 -5.41
CA LYS A 118 10.79 -6.66 -5.73
C LYS A 118 9.86 -6.62 -4.54
N TRP A 119 9.43 -5.42 -4.21
CA TRP A 119 8.61 -5.13 -3.06
C TRP A 119 7.43 -4.25 -3.47
N CYS A 120 6.36 -4.36 -2.70
CA CYS A 120 5.17 -3.52 -2.84
C CYS A 120 4.95 -2.72 -1.56
N LEU A 121 4.38 -1.53 -1.74
CA LEU A 121 3.66 -0.86 -0.66
C LEU A 121 2.35 -1.61 -0.44
N TYR A 122 2.04 -1.87 0.83
CA TYR A 122 0.86 -2.63 1.21
C TYR A 122 -0.12 -1.70 1.92
N TYR A 123 -1.29 -1.51 1.31
CA TYR A 123 -2.36 -0.69 1.85
C TYR A 123 -3.54 -1.55 2.26
N THR A 124 -4.26 -1.13 3.30
CA THR A 124 -5.40 -1.85 3.82
C THR A 124 -6.63 -0.95 3.85
N TYR A 125 -7.77 -1.51 3.45
CA TYR A 125 -9.10 -0.94 3.60
C TYR A 125 -9.96 -1.87 4.44
N PHE A 126 -10.65 -1.30 5.42
CA PHE A 126 -11.54 -2.03 6.30
C PHE A 126 -13.00 -1.70 5.98
N ASN A 127 -13.73 -2.68 5.47
CA ASN A 127 -15.15 -2.58 5.23
C ASN A 127 -15.93 -3.08 6.44
N PHE A 128 -16.92 -2.31 6.89
CA PHE A 128 -17.78 -2.61 8.06
C PHE A 128 -17.05 -2.88 9.40
N GLN A 129 -15.73 -2.72 9.46
CA GLN A 129 -14.95 -2.85 10.70
C GLN A 129 -14.63 -1.44 11.21
N LYS A 130 -15.24 -1.06 12.34
CA LYS A 130 -14.81 0.14 13.08
C LYS A 130 -13.53 -0.20 13.82
N PHE A 131 -12.39 0.06 13.19
CA PHE A 131 -11.09 -0.14 13.82
C PHE A 131 -10.67 1.13 14.57
N ASP A 132 -10.61 1.06 15.90
CA ASP A 132 -10.22 2.17 16.75
C ASP A 132 -8.73 2.10 17.06
N PHE A 133 -7.93 2.82 16.28
CA PHE A 133 -6.47 2.84 16.42
C PHE A 133 -6.01 3.35 17.79
N SER A 134 -6.81 4.15 18.49
CA SER A 134 -6.49 4.65 19.84
C SER A 134 -6.45 3.55 20.91
N LYS A 135 -7.08 2.40 20.63
CA LYS A 135 -7.13 1.25 21.55
C LYS A 135 -5.99 0.27 21.35
N ILE A 136 -5.15 0.44 20.33
CA ILE A 136 -4.00 -0.43 20.14
C ILE A 136 -2.99 -0.17 21.27
N LYS A 137 -2.69 -1.21 22.04
CA LYS A 137 -1.60 -1.21 23.02
C LYS A 137 -0.36 -1.82 22.40
N LEU A 138 0.64 -0.97 22.14
CA LEU A 138 1.94 -1.38 21.61
C LEU A 138 3.00 -1.27 22.70
N PHE A 139 3.76 -2.33 22.89
CA PHE A 139 4.81 -2.42 23.91
C PHE A 139 6.21 -2.20 23.33
N ASP A 140 6.34 -2.29 22.01
CA ASP A 140 7.58 -2.05 21.28
C ASP A 140 7.61 -0.62 20.72
N GLU A 141 8.76 0.06 20.82
CA GLU A 141 8.92 1.46 20.41
C GLU A 141 8.86 1.64 18.89
N MET A 142 9.34 0.65 18.12
CA MET A 142 9.22 0.67 16.66
C MET A 142 7.76 0.48 16.24
N ALA A 143 7.04 -0.42 16.92
CA ALA A 143 5.61 -0.58 16.71
C ALA A 143 4.82 0.71 17.00
N LYS A 144 5.13 1.42 18.10
CA LYS A 144 4.53 2.74 18.38
C LYS A 144 4.80 3.75 17.27
N THR A 145 6.03 3.78 16.76
CA THR A 145 6.41 4.65 15.63
C THR A 145 5.57 4.37 14.38
N LEU A 146 5.34 3.09 14.05
CA LEU A 146 4.46 2.69 12.95
C LEU A 146 3.01 3.14 13.14
N LEU A 147 2.51 3.11 14.38
CA LEU A 147 1.15 3.57 14.68
C LEU A 147 0.97 5.07 14.42
N TYR A 148 1.99 5.88 14.70
CA TYR A 148 1.96 7.33 14.45
C TYR A 148 2.10 7.71 12.98
N HIS A 149 2.69 6.86 12.14
CA HIS A 149 2.80 7.07 10.69
C HIS A 149 1.58 6.60 9.89
N LYS A 150 0.46 6.31 10.57
CA LYS A 150 -0.83 6.18 9.90
C LYS A 150 -1.27 7.57 9.48
N ILE A 151 -1.31 7.82 8.17
CA ILE A 151 -1.94 9.00 7.58
C ILE A 151 -3.33 8.59 7.12
#